data_AF-A0A4U1IX79-F1
#
_entry.id   AF-A0A4U1IX79-F1
#
_cell.length_a   1.000
_cell.length_b   1.000
_cell.length_c   1.000
_cell.angle_alpha   90.00
_cell.angle_beta   90.00
_cell.angle_gamma   90.00
#
_symmetry.space_group_name_H-M   'P 1'
#
loop_
_entity.id
_entity.type
_entity.pdbx_description
1 polymer ?
#
loop_
_entity_poly.entity_id
_entity_poly.type
_entity_poly.pdbx_seq_one_letter_code
_entity_poly.pdbx_strand_id
1 'polypeptide(L)'
;MTTPAEPQEARVVGLNPVDFVLALVVASLATALVLLDRLVLPAFAKMYDEFGSNAVLPLVTRAVLAHVTPLGGAAGAIGLAVAGMFVRKRGGGRLAVGLLCGGITLALGAVGLSFYGLYAPVFDLAGKVQP
;
A
#
# COMPACT_ATOMS: atom_id res chain seq x y z
N MET A 1 -11.25 9.85 -57.74
CA MET A 1 -9.98 10.13 -57.05
C MET A 1 -10.20 9.85 -55.57
N THR A 2 -9.75 8.68 -55.10
CA THR A 2 -9.80 8.28 -53.69
C THR A 2 -8.51 8.74 -53.03
N THR A 3 -8.60 9.71 -52.13
CA THR A 3 -7.48 10.16 -51.29
C THR A 3 -6.97 8.96 -50.50
N PRO A 4 -5.68 8.59 -50.58
CA PRO A 4 -5.14 7.51 -49.78
C PRO A 4 -5.24 7.91 -48.30
N ALA A 5 -5.79 7.01 -47.47
CA ALA A 5 -5.83 7.18 -46.03
C ALA A 5 -4.39 7.31 -45.52
N GLU A 6 -4.06 8.46 -44.95
CA GLU A 6 -2.78 8.65 -44.28
C GLU A 6 -2.61 7.57 -43.20
N PRO A 7 -1.44 6.92 -43.12
CA PRO A 7 -1.18 5.97 -42.07
C PRO A 7 -1.30 6.71 -40.74
N GLN A 8 -2.26 6.30 -39.90
CA GLN A 8 -2.31 6.74 -38.51
C GLN A 8 -1.00 6.32 -37.86
N GLU A 9 -0.05 7.26 -37.74
CA GLU A 9 1.11 7.09 -36.89
C GLU A 9 0.59 6.67 -35.52
N ALA A 10 0.90 5.43 -35.15
CA ALA A 10 0.65 4.94 -33.81
C ALA A 10 1.38 5.89 -32.87
N ARG A 11 0.66 6.85 -32.29
CA ARG A 11 1.18 7.78 -31.30
C ARG A 11 1.81 6.91 -30.22
N VAL A 12 3.13 6.86 -30.20
CA VAL A 12 3.87 6.22 -29.11
C VAL A 12 3.57 7.10 -27.90
N VAL A 13 2.55 6.72 -27.14
CA VAL A 13 2.20 7.40 -25.88
C VAL A 13 3.36 7.11 -24.94
N GLY A 14 4.35 8.00 -24.96
CA GLY A 14 5.48 7.95 -24.06
C GLY A 14 5.00 7.90 -22.61
N LEU A 15 5.75 7.16 -21.79
CA LEU A 15 5.56 7.16 -20.34
C LEU A 15 5.67 8.60 -19.81
N ASN A 16 4.62 9.07 -19.14
CA ASN A 16 4.67 10.38 -18.52
C ASN A 16 5.63 10.32 -17.32
N PRO A 17 6.58 11.26 -17.17
CA PRO A 17 7.44 11.33 -15.99
C PRO A 17 6.65 11.29 -14.67
N VAL A 18 5.46 11.91 -14.64
CA VAL A 18 4.57 11.90 -13.46
C VAL A 18 4.13 10.49 -13.09
N ASP A 19 3.76 9.66 -14.07
CA ASP A 19 3.31 8.29 -13.82
C ASP A 19 4.45 7.44 -13.22
N PHE A 20 5.68 7.69 -13.67
CA PHE A 20 6.87 7.03 -13.14
C PHE A 20 7.15 7.43 -11.69
N VAL A 21 7.07 8.73 -11.37
CA VAL A 21 7.23 9.23 -9.99
C VAL A 21 6.17 8.62 -9.09
N LEU A 22 4.89 8.62 -9.50
CA LEU A 22 3.81 8.04 -8.72
C LEU A 22 4.01 6.52 -8.52
N ALA A 23 4.39 5.79 -9.56
CA ALA A 23 4.70 4.36 -9.45
C ALA A 23 5.87 4.09 -8.49
N LEU A 24 6.92 4.93 -8.53
CA LEU A 24 8.06 4.83 -7.61
C LEU A 24 7.63 5.07 -6.16
N VAL A 25 6.77 6.06 -5.91
CA VAL A 25 6.21 6.33 -4.57
C VAL A 25 5.36 5.15 -4.08
N VAL A 26 4.53 4.56 -4.94
CA VAL A 26 3.77 3.36 -4.56
C VAL A 26 4.72 2.21 -4.22
N ALA A 27 5.74 1.98 -5.05
CA ALA A 27 6.72 0.92 -4.83
C ALA A 27 7.51 1.12 -3.53
N SER A 28 7.90 2.35 -3.20
CA SER A 28 8.61 2.64 -1.96
C SER A 28 7.72 2.43 -0.74
N LEU A 29 6.46 2.86 -0.77
CA LEU A 29 5.50 2.62 0.32
C LEU A 29 5.18 1.13 0.50
N ALA A 30 4.98 0.40 -0.59
CA ALA A 30 4.78 -1.05 -0.54
C ALA A 30 6.01 -1.77 0.02
N THR A 31 7.22 -1.33 -0.36
CA THR A 31 8.47 -1.84 0.21
C THR A 31 8.55 -1.56 1.71
N ALA A 32 8.19 -0.35 2.15
CA ALA A 32 8.14 0.01 3.56
C ALA A 32 7.17 -0.89 4.35
N LEU A 33 6.00 -1.22 3.79
CA LEU A 33 5.05 -2.16 4.41
C LEU A 33 5.63 -3.57 4.52
N VAL A 34 6.34 -4.05 3.49
CA VAL A 34 7.03 -5.35 3.55
C VAL A 34 8.16 -5.34 4.58
N LEU A 35 8.91 -4.25 4.69
CA LEU A 35 9.95 -4.11 5.71
C LEU A 35 9.35 -4.05 7.12
N LEU A 36 8.25 -3.33 7.31
CA LEU A 36 7.48 -3.33 8.56
C LEU A 36 7.05 -4.75 8.92
N ASP A 37 6.50 -5.50 7.97
CA ASP A 37 6.07 -6.89 8.09
C ASP A 37 7.19 -7.83 8.54
N ARG A 38 8.37 -7.69 7.97
CA ARG A 38 9.48 -8.62 8.21
C ARG A 38 10.37 -8.24 9.38
N LEU A 39 10.50 -6.95 9.69
CA LEU A 39 11.45 -6.46 10.69
C LEU A 39 10.79 -6.04 11.99
N VAL A 40 9.64 -5.37 11.92
CA VAL A 40 9.01 -4.74 13.10
C VAL A 40 7.97 -5.65 13.72
N LEU A 41 7.10 -6.21 12.88
CA LEU A 41 5.98 -7.06 13.31
C LEU A 41 6.38 -8.27 14.17
N PRO A 42 7.48 -9.01 13.87
CA PRO A 42 7.91 -10.12 14.72
C PRO A 42 8.31 -9.70 16.14
N ALA A 43 8.83 -8.48 16.32
CA ALA A 43 9.19 -7.96 17.64
C ALA A 43 7.91 -7.66 18.46
N PHE A 44 6.92 -7.04 17.84
CA PHE A 44 5.62 -6.78 18.48
C PHE A 44 4.85 -8.06 18.78
N ALA A 45 4.89 -9.06 17.89
CA ALA A 45 4.24 -10.34 18.12
C ALA A 45 4.78 -11.03 19.39
N LYS A 46 6.11 -11.09 19.55
CA LYS A 46 6.73 -11.62 20.76
C LYS A 46 6.34 -10.84 22.01
N MET A 47 6.35 -9.51 21.93
CA MET A 47 5.92 -8.65 23.02
C MET A 47 4.49 -8.98 23.46
N TYR A 48 3.55 -9.07 22.51
CA TYR A 48 2.15 -9.38 22.84
C TYR A 48 1.93 -10.81 23.35
N ASP A 49 2.68 -11.78 22.86
CA ASP A 49 2.66 -13.16 23.38
C ASP A 49 3.06 -13.20 24.86
N GLU A 50 4.00 -12.35 25.29
CA GLU A 50 4.43 -12.22 26.69
C GLU A 50 3.41 -11.50 27.58
N PHE A 51 2.62 -10.55 27.05
CA PHE A 51 1.66 -9.76 27.84
C PHE A 51 0.25 -10.38 27.98
N GLY A 52 -0.06 -11.45 27.25
CA GLY A 52 -1.28 -12.23 27.44
C GLY A 52 -2.08 -12.42 26.17
N SER A 53 -2.34 -13.69 25.85
CA SER A 53 -3.16 -14.25 24.77
C SER A 53 -3.67 -13.27 23.70
N ASN A 54 -3.19 -13.47 22.46
CA ASN A 54 -3.63 -12.80 21.23
C ASN A 54 -5.16 -12.66 21.05
N ALA A 55 -5.97 -13.44 21.77
CA ALA A 55 -7.42 -13.36 21.78
C ALA A 55 -7.98 -12.05 22.38
N VAL A 56 -7.24 -11.37 23.26
CA VAL A 56 -7.68 -10.13 23.93
C VAL A 56 -7.34 -8.88 23.11
N LEU A 57 -6.49 -9.02 22.08
CA LEU A 57 -6.05 -7.90 21.27
C LEU A 57 -7.18 -7.35 20.37
N PRO A 58 -7.22 -6.02 20.14
CA PRO A 58 -8.14 -5.41 19.20
C PRO A 58 -8.03 -6.06 17.80
N LEU A 59 -9.16 -6.12 17.10
CA LEU A 59 -9.24 -6.76 15.78
C LEU A 59 -8.24 -6.18 14.78
N VAL A 60 -8.02 -4.86 14.83
CA VAL A 60 -7.02 -4.17 13.99
C VAL A 60 -5.61 -4.68 14.27
N THR A 61 -5.22 -4.79 15.54
CA THR A 61 -3.91 -5.33 15.96
C THR A 61 -3.74 -6.76 15.48
N ARG A 62 -4.78 -7.59 15.62
CA ARG A 62 -4.75 -8.98 15.13
C ARG A 62 -4.57 -9.06 13.63
N ALA A 63 -5.25 -8.22 12.85
CA ALA A 63 -5.10 -8.18 11.40
C ALA A 63 -3.70 -7.74 10.96
N VAL A 64 -3.09 -6.83 11.72
CA VAL A 64 -1.72 -6.35 11.50
C VAL A 64 -0.69 -7.45 11.85
N LEU A 65 -0.83 -8.09 13.02
CA LEU A 65 0.02 -9.22 13.45
C LEU A 65 -0.13 -10.46 12.56
N ALA A 66 -1.32 -10.68 11.98
CA ALA A 66 -1.56 -11.74 11.01
C ALA A 66 -1.04 -11.40 9.60
N HIS A 67 -0.27 -10.32 9.44
CA HIS A 67 0.32 -9.87 8.17
C HIS A 67 -0.70 -9.42 7.11
N VAL A 68 -2.00 -9.45 7.40
CA VAL A 68 -3.07 -9.16 6.44
C VAL A 68 -3.02 -7.69 6.02
N THR A 69 -2.91 -6.78 6.99
CA THR A 69 -2.88 -5.33 6.72
C THR A 69 -1.62 -4.91 5.94
N PRO A 70 -0.39 -5.22 6.37
CA PRO A 70 0.81 -4.77 5.67
C PRO A 70 0.98 -5.45 4.30
N LEU A 71 0.84 -6.78 4.21
CA LEU A 71 1.02 -7.49 2.94
C LEU A 71 -0.15 -7.25 1.99
N GLY A 72 -1.38 -7.22 2.50
CA GLY A 72 -2.56 -6.89 1.70
C GLY A 72 -2.52 -5.45 1.19
N GLY A 73 -2.08 -4.50 2.02
CA GLY A 73 -1.85 -3.11 1.63
C GLY A 73 -0.77 -2.98 0.55
N ALA A 74 0.37 -3.65 0.73
CA ALA A 74 1.46 -3.66 -0.25
C ALA A 74 1.02 -4.28 -1.58
N ALA A 75 0.40 -5.47 -1.55
CA ALA A 75 -0.07 -6.18 -2.73
C ALA A 75 -1.14 -5.38 -3.48
N GLY A 76 -2.12 -4.81 -2.75
CA GLY A 76 -3.17 -3.98 -3.34
C GLY A 76 -2.61 -2.71 -3.98
N ALA A 77 -1.68 -2.04 -3.30
CA ALA A 77 -1.06 -0.82 -3.81
C ALA A 77 -0.24 -1.09 -5.09
N ILE A 78 0.56 -2.16 -5.10
CA ILE A 78 1.31 -2.60 -6.29
C ILE A 78 0.35 -2.99 -7.41
N GLY A 79 -0.74 -3.71 -7.11
CA GLY A 79 -1.76 -4.08 -8.09
C GLY A 79 -2.37 -2.86 -8.77
N LEU A 80 -2.71 -1.82 -8.00
CA LEU A 80 -3.21 -0.55 -8.52
C LEU A 80 -2.18 0.20 -9.36
N ALA A 81 -0.90 0.20 -8.96
CA ALA A 81 0.16 0.81 -9.74
C ALA A 81 0.39 0.10 -11.08
N VAL A 82 0.43 -1.24 -11.09
CA VAL A 82 0.55 -2.03 -12.32
C VAL A 82 -0.65 -1.79 -13.23
N ALA A 83 -1.87 -1.77 -12.69
CA ALA A 83 -3.08 -1.45 -13.45
C ALA A 83 -3.02 -0.03 -14.04
N GLY A 84 -2.59 0.96 -13.26
CA GLY A 84 -2.41 2.35 -13.72
C GLY A 84 -1.43 2.46 -14.89
N MET A 85 -0.28 1.79 -14.78
CA MET A 85 0.74 1.76 -15.85
C MET A 85 0.22 1.08 -17.13
N PHE A 86 -0.57 0.02 -16.99
CA PHE A 86 -1.18 -0.66 -18.13
C PHE A 86 -2.26 0.20 -18.82
N VAL A 87 -3.11 0.86 -18.04
CA VAL A 87 -4.11 1.80 -18.55
C VAL A 87 -3.45 2.97 -19.28
N ARG A 88 -2.31 3.47 -18.78
CA ARG A 88 -1.54 4.53 -19.45
C ARG A 88 -1.07 4.11 -20.83
N LYS A 89 -0.52 2.89 -20.96
CA LYS A 89 -0.09 2.33 -22.26
C LYS A 89 -1.23 2.25 -23.28
N ARG A 90 -2.49 2.14 -22.83
CA ARG A 90 -3.70 2.15 -23.67
C ARG A 90 -4.27 3.55 -23.94
N GLY A 91 -3.59 4.62 -23.52
CA GLY A 91 -4.02 6.01 -23.74
C GLY A 91 -4.93 6.58 -22.65
N GLY A 92 -5.24 5.83 -21.58
CA GLY A 92 -6.16 6.22 -20.50
C GLY A 92 -5.55 7.15 -19.45
N GLY A 93 -5.05 8.33 -19.83
CA GLY A 93 -4.21 9.18 -18.97
C GLY A 93 -4.81 9.53 -17.59
N ARG A 94 -6.05 10.01 -17.52
CA ARG A 94 -6.70 10.39 -16.24
C ARG A 94 -6.94 9.19 -15.32
N LEU A 95 -7.38 8.08 -15.89
CA LEU A 95 -7.65 6.85 -15.14
C LEU A 95 -6.36 6.24 -14.60
N ALA A 96 -5.27 6.29 -15.37
CA ALA A 96 -3.95 5.83 -14.93
C ALA A 96 -3.47 6.59 -13.68
N VAL A 97 -3.55 7.92 -13.70
CA VAL A 97 -3.20 8.77 -12.55
C VAL A 97 -4.10 8.46 -11.36
N GLY A 98 -5.40 8.31 -11.56
CA GLY A 98 -6.35 7.95 -10.50
C GLY A 98 -6.00 6.62 -9.82
N LEU A 99 -5.63 5.60 -10.60
CA LEU A 99 -5.19 4.29 -10.07
C LEU A 99 -3.88 4.40 -9.30
N LEU A 100 -2.90 5.16 -9.80
CA LEU A 100 -1.63 5.39 -9.13
C LEU A 100 -1.83 6.13 -7.79
N CYS A 101 -2.62 7.20 -7.78
CA CYS A 101 -3.00 7.91 -6.56
C CYS A 101 -3.76 7.00 -5.59
N GLY A 102 -4.68 6.16 -6.09
CA GLY A 102 -5.37 5.17 -5.28
C GLY A 102 -4.41 4.18 -4.62
N GLY A 103 -3.37 3.74 -5.34
CA GLY A 103 -2.29 2.91 -4.78
C GLY A 103 -1.55 3.60 -3.64
N ILE A 104 -1.23 4.89 -3.78
CA ILE A 104 -0.59 5.69 -2.72
C ILE A 104 -1.50 5.80 -1.51
N THR A 105 -2.77 6.17 -1.70
CA THR A 105 -3.75 6.31 -0.61
C THR A 105 -3.94 5.00 0.13
N LEU A 106 -4.04 3.88 -0.58
CA LEU A 106 -4.16 2.55 0.01
C LEU A 106 -2.91 2.19 0.84
N ALA A 107 -1.71 2.43 0.30
CA ALA A 107 -0.46 2.14 1.00
C ALA A 107 -0.31 3.01 2.26
N LEU A 108 -0.59 4.32 2.18
CA LEU A 108 -0.59 5.22 3.34
C LEU A 108 -1.62 4.80 4.39
N GLY A 109 -2.83 4.40 3.95
CA GLY A 109 -3.85 3.87 4.84
C GLY A 109 -3.38 2.62 5.56
N ALA A 110 -2.78 1.66 4.85
CA ALA A 110 -2.23 0.45 5.44
C ALA A 110 -1.08 0.74 6.42
N VAL A 111 -0.21 1.71 6.11
CA VAL A 111 0.84 2.17 7.03
C VAL A 111 0.21 2.72 8.31
N GLY A 112 -0.71 3.69 8.19
CA GLY A 112 -1.37 4.30 9.33
C GLY A 112 -2.12 3.28 10.19
N LEU A 113 -2.82 2.33 9.56
CA LEU A 113 -3.56 1.28 10.25
C LEU A 113 -2.62 0.29 10.95
N SER A 114 -1.45 0.01 10.37
CA SER A 114 -0.43 -0.84 10.98
C SER A 114 0.19 -0.17 12.21
N PHE A 115 0.57 1.10 12.12
CA PHE A 115 1.06 1.85 13.28
C PHE A 115 -0.02 1.97 14.37
N TYR A 116 -1.24 2.31 14.00
CA TYR A 116 -2.34 2.37 14.97
C TYR A 116 -2.57 1.02 15.66
N GLY A 117 -2.63 -0.08 14.90
CA GLY A 117 -2.82 -1.43 15.43
C GLY A 117 -1.69 -1.86 16.38
N LEU A 118 -0.45 -1.47 16.11
CA LEU A 118 0.71 -1.83 16.93
C LEU A 118 0.88 -0.94 18.18
N TYR A 119 0.51 0.34 18.12
CA TYR A 119 0.78 1.27 19.23
C TYR A 119 -0.44 1.53 20.12
N ALA A 120 -1.66 1.52 19.58
CA ALA A 120 -2.86 1.81 20.38
C ALA A 120 -3.02 0.87 21.60
N PRO A 121 -2.80 -0.45 21.50
CA PRO A 121 -2.90 -1.34 22.66
C PRO A 121 -1.83 -1.07 23.72
N VAL A 122 -0.62 -0.66 23.28
CA VAL A 122 0.49 -0.34 24.20
C VAL A 122 0.13 0.85 25.07
N PHE A 123 -0.46 1.89 24.48
CA PHE A 123 -0.89 3.08 25.23
C PHE A 123 -2.05 2.79 26.19
N ASP A 124 -3.00 1.92 25.80
CA ASP A 124 -4.10 1.52 26.68
C ASP A 124 -3.60 0.69 27.89
N LEU A 125 -2.60 -0.16 27.69
CA LEU A 125 -1.94 -0.90 28.77
C LEU A 125 -1.14 0.02 29.70
N ALA A 126 -0.37 0.97 29.14
CA ALA A 126 0.41 1.92 29.92
C ALA A 126 -0.47 2.83 30.80
N GLY A 127 -1.65 3.23 30.32
CA GLY A 127 -2.59 4.05 31.08
C GLY A 127 -3.24 3.34 32.27
N LYS A 128 -3.20 2.01 32.32
CA LYS A 128 -3.78 1.19 33.40
C LYS A 128 -2.78 0.85 34.51
N VAL A 129 -1.49 1.10 34.31
CA VAL A 129 -0.47 0.95 35.35
C VAL A 129 -0.47 2.23 36.20
N GLN A 130 -1.26 2.24 37.27
CA GLN A 130 -1.16 3.25 38.32
C GLN A 130 -0.08 2.82 39.33
N PRO A 131 0.82 3.74 39.76
CA PRO A 131 1.85 3.44 40.77
C PRO A 131 1.27 3.08 42.14
#